data_AF-A0A843CGY9-F1
#
_entry.id   AF-A0A843CGY9-F1
#
_cell.length_a   1.000
_cell.length_b   1.000
_cell.length_c   1.000
_cell.angle_alpha   90.00
_cell.angle_beta   90.00
_cell.angle_gamma   90.00
#
_symmetry.space_group_name_H-M   'P 1'
#
loop_
_entity.id
_entity.type
_entity.pdbx_description
1 polymer ?
#
loop_
_entity_poly.entity_id
_entity_poly.type
_entity_poly.pdbx_seq_one_letter_code
_entity_poly.pdbx_strand_id
1 'polypeptide(L)'
;MTLASGMLVISILAGLVTTTSPSGYHHPGPARILEAGPAPTGVYFDHVLVIMMENEGIREICGSMLPCNGPYTPYLSGLANQYGIAQQYTSLITTSEPNYFGVLQASISPCPSNCYPPPGGINAVNLVDRFYSAGISWRGYFENQNKV
;
A
#
# COMPACT_ATOMS: atom_id res chain seq x y z
N MET A 1 13.36 -21.02 -10.28
CA MET A 1 13.71 -19.71 -9.67
C MET A 1 12.44 -18.89 -9.62
N THR A 2 11.72 -18.94 -8.49
CA THR A 2 10.45 -18.24 -8.28
C THR A 2 10.75 -16.84 -7.75
N LEU A 3 10.54 -15.82 -8.59
CA LEU A 3 10.62 -14.42 -8.20
C LEU A 3 9.51 -14.15 -7.16
N ALA A 4 9.92 -13.79 -5.95
CA ALA A 4 9.01 -13.32 -4.93
C ALA A 4 8.60 -11.89 -5.30
N SER A 5 7.40 -11.74 -5.85
CA SER A 5 6.80 -10.45 -6.14
C SER A 5 6.45 -9.76 -4.83
N GLY A 6 7.25 -8.76 -4.45
CA GLY A 6 6.89 -7.82 -3.39
C GLY A 6 5.90 -6.81 -3.93
N MET A 7 4.85 -6.52 -3.17
CA MET A 7 4.01 -5.35 -3.42
C MET A 7 4.47 -4.25 -2.48
N LEU A 8 5.01 -3.16 -3.02
CA LEU A 8 5.29 -1.95 -2.25
C LEU A 8 4.08 -1.01 -2.34
N VAL A 9 3.38 -0.81 -1.22
CA VAL A 9 2.46 0.31 -1.07
C VAL A 9 3.20 1.45 -0.39
N ILE A 10 3.37 2.56 -1.11
CA ILE A 10 3.86 3.80 -0.53
C ILE A 10 2.65 4.48 0.14
N SER A 11 2.47 4.21 1.44
CA SER A 11 1.48 4.90 2.26
C SER A 11 2.11 6.14 2.89
N ILE A 12 1.60 7.33 2.55
CA ILE A 12 1.87 8.55 3.31
C ILE A 12 0.97 8.49 4.56
N LEU A 13 1.54 8.11 5.69
CA LEU A 13 0.83 8.07 6.97
C LEU A 13 0.77 9.49 7.56
N ALA A 14 -0.38 10.15 7.49
CA ALA A 14 -0.68 11.30 8.33
C ALA A 14 -1.24 10.81 9.67
N GLY A 15 -0.55 11.13 10.76
CA GLY A 15 -0.74 10.51 12.06
C GLY A 15 -2.05 10.85 12.77
N LEU A 16 -2.56 9.87 13.51
CA LEU A 16 -3.41 10.12 14.68
C LEU A 16 -3.00 9.13 15.79
N VAL A 17 -2.48 9.67 16.89
CA VAL A 17 -2.11 8.92 18.09
C VAL A 17 -3.26 8.98 19.08
N THR A 18 -3.83 7.84 19.42
CA THR A 18 -4.59 7.68 20.67
C THR A 18 -4.12 6.41 21.34
N THR A 19 -3.47 6.56 22.49
CA THR A 19 -2.99 5.45 23.33
C THR A 19 -4.12 4.95 24.23
N THR A 20 -4.31 3.64 24.29
CA THR A 20 -4.49 2.87 25.54
C THR A 20 -4.29 1.38 25.27
N SER A 21 -3.33 0.79 25.98
CA SER A 21 -3.06 -0.66 26.11
C SER A 21 -3.85 -1.18 27.33
N PRO A 22 -4.20 -2.49 27.48
CA PRO A 22 -3.20 -3.57 27.42
C PRO A 22 -3.67 -4.97 26.95
N SER A 23 -2.66 -5.84 26.79
CA SER A 23 -2.65 -7.31 26.99
C SER A 23 -2.45 -8.17 25.74
N GLY A 24 -1.19 -8.63 25.58
CA GLY A 24 -0.93 -10.06 25.41
C GLY A 24 -1.01 -10.68 24.01
N TYR A 25 -0.31 -10.13 23.02
CA TYR A 25 0.15 -10.90 21.85
C TYR A 25 1.51 -10.37 21.37
N HIS A 26 2.43 -11.28 21.03
CA HIS A 26 3.74 -10.94 20.46
C HIS A 26 3.55 -10.40 19.04
N HIS A 27 3.22 -9.11 18.94
CA HIS A 27 3.14 -8.38 17.69
C HIS A 27 4.56 -8.18 17.12
N PRO A 28 4.76 -8.27 15.79
CA PRO A 28 5.95 -7.71 15.18
C PRO A 28 6.07 -6.25 15.63
N GLY A 29 7.24 -5.90 16.18
CA GLY A 29 7.48 -4.60 16.79
C GLY A 29 7.10 -3.44 15.86
N PRO A 30 6.76 -2.27 16.41
CA PRO A 30 6.39 -1.12 15.59
C PRO A 30 7.54 -0.81 14.62
N ALA A 31 7.20 -0.70 13.33
CA ALA A 31 8.13 -0.21 12.33
C ALA A 31 8.74 1.10 12.84
N ARG A 32 10.08 1.18 12.91
CA ARG A 32 10.77 2.44 13.22
C ARG A 32 10.49 3.42 12.09
N ILE A 33 9.56 4.33 12.32
CA ILE A 33 9.35 5.51 11.47
C ILE A 33 10.45 6.50 11.87
N LEU A 34 11.36 6.81 10.94
CA LEU A 34 12.29 7.93 11.10
C LEU A 34 11.45 9.21 11.07
N GLU A 35 11.66 10.12 12.03
CA GLU A 35 10.81 11.30 12.19
C GLU A 35 10.73 12.13 10.90
N ALA A 36 9.52 12.23 10.34
CA ALA A 36 9.22 13.14 9.26
C ALA A 36 9.20 14.58 9.78
N GLY A 37 9.66 15.53 8.97
CA GLY A 37 9.60 16.96 9.28
C GLY A 37 8.16 17.45 9.55
N PRO A 38 7.98 18.68 10.08
CA PRO A 38 6.67 19.18 10.47
C PRO A 38 5.70 19.19 9.30
N ALA A 39 4.52 18.60 9.50
CA ALA A 39 3.45 18.56 8.50
C ALA A 39 2.90 19.99 8.25
N PRO A 40 2.63 20.38 6.99
CA PRO A 40 2.01 21.67 6.67
C PRO A 40 0.63 21.83 7.31
N THR A 41 0.25 23.04 7.71
CA THR A 41 -1.06 23.34 8.29
C THR A 41 -2.14 23.50 7.21
N GLY A 42 -3.17 22.64 7.29
CA GLY A 42 -4.38 22.47 6.46
C GLY A 42 -5.01 21.14 6.89
N VAL A 43 -6.24 20.76 6.51
CA VAL A 43 -6.92 19.51 6.97
C VAL A 43 -6.30 18.23 6.33
N TYR A 44 -4.98 18.24 6.15
CA TYR A 44 -4.05 17.20 5.72
C TYR A 44 -3.87 17.05 4.20
N PHE A 45 -4.90 16.93 3.37
CA PHE A 45 -4.74 16.87 1.89
C PHE A 45 -6.10 16.92 1.17
N ASP A 46 -6.19 17.64 0.04
CA ASP A 46 -7.37 17.62 -0.84
C ASP A 46 -7.44 16.36 -1.72
N HIS A 47 -6.28 15.73 -1.95
CA HIS A 47 -6.13 14.57 -2.81
C HIS A 47 -5.11 13.59 -2.25
N VAL A 48 -5.40 12.29 -2.36
CA VAL A 48 -4.46 11.20 -2.08
C VAL A 48 -4.18 10.46 -3.38
N LEU A 49 -2.91 10.34 -3.74
CA LEU A 49 -2.45 9.50 -4.85
C LEU A 49 -1.73 8.29 -4.28
N VAL A 50 -2.25 7.11 -4.57
CA VAL A 50 -1.57 5.83 -4.25
C VAL A 50 -1.06 5.25 -5.56
N ILE A 51 0.25 5.07 -5.66
CA ILE A 51 0.89 4.38 -6.78
C ILE A 51 1.29 3.00 -6.30
N MET A 52 0.82 1.97 -6.99
CA MET A 52 1.15 0.58 -6.70
C MET A 52 1.96 0.02 -7.85
N MET A 53 3.17 -0.46 -7.55
CA MET A 53 4.08 -1.01 -8.55
C MET A 53 3.86 -2.52 -8.64
N GLU A 54 3.59 -3.01 -9.86
CA GLU A 54 3.38 -4.43 -10.10
C GLU A 54 4.71 -5.18 -9.97
N ASN A 55 4.74 -6.21 -9.13
CA ASN A 55 5.90 -7.07 -8.86
C ASN A 55 7.17 -6.37 -8.32
N GLU A 56 7.13 -5.07 -7.98
CA GLU A 56 8.29 -4.35 -7.47
C GLU A 56 8.25 -4.21 -5.94
N GLY A 57 9.18 -4.89 -5.28
CA GLY A 57 9.41 -4.78 -3.84
C GLY A 57 10.42 -3.71 -3.50
N ILE A 58 10.73 -3.61 -2.19
CA ILE A 58 11.67 -2.58 -1.72
C ILE A 58 13.09 -2.76 -2.25
N ARG A 59 13.50 -4.00 -2.58
CA ARG A 59 14.82 -4.26 -3.13
C ARG A 59 14.94 -3.74 -4.56
N GLU A 60 13.88 -3.89 -5.33
CA GLU A 60 13.82 -3.43 -6.71
C GLU A 60 13.75 -1.90 -6.77
N ILE A 61 13.00 -1.29 -5.84
CA ILE A 61 12.89 0.18 -5.76
C ILE A 61 14.12 0.83 -5.12
N CYS A 62 14.72 0.26 -4.08
CA CYS A 62 15.77 0.96 -3.32
C CYS A 62 17.18 0.38 -3.47
N GLY A 63 17.35 -0.83 -4.01
CA GLY A 63 18.61 -1.57 -4.03
C GLY A 63 19.11 -2.03 -2.64
N SER A 64 18.85 -1.24 -1.60
CA SER A 64 19.16 -1.50 -0.19
C SER A 64 18.00 -1.01 0.70
N MET A 65 18.02 -1.29 2.01
CA MET A 65 16.93 -0.85 2.90
C MET A 65 16.97 0.66 3.13
N LEU A 66 18.08 1.20 3.62
CA LEU A 66 18.34 2.63 3.74
C LEU A 66 19.87 2.89 3.75
N PRO A 67 20.36 3.99 3.16
CA PRO A 67 19.58 4.93 2.35
C PRO A 67 19.08 4.28 1.05
N CYS A 68 17.87 4.63 0.63
CA CYS A 68 17.27 4.11 -0.59
C CYS A 68 18.05 4.68 -1.80
N ASN A 69 18.58 3.82 -2.66
CA ASN A 69 19.44 4.22 -3.77
C ASN A 69 19.29 3.26 -4.96
N GLY A 70 18.06 3.15 -5.47
CA GLY A 70 17.76 2.34 -6.63
C GLY A 70 18.30 3.00 -7.91
N PRO A 71 19.17 2.33 -8.69
CA PRO A 71 19.82 2.94 -9.84
C PRO A 71 18.86 3.25 -10.99
N TYR A 72 17.73 2.54 -11.08
CA TYR A 72 16.71 2.72 -12.13
C TYR A 72 15.44 3.40 -11.64
N THR A 73 15.39 3.74 -10.36
CA THR A 73 14.24 4.32 -9.66
C THR A 73 14.66 5.56 -8.86
N PRO A 74 15.42 6.51 -9.47
CA PRO A 74 16.01 7.63 -8.73
C PRO A 74 14.94 8.55 -8.12
N TYR A 75 13.80 8.72 -8.78
CA TYR A 75 12.70 9.54 -8.28
C TYR A 75 12.04 8.93 -7.04
N LEU A 76 11.65 7.65 -7.11
CA LEU A 76 11.07 6.94 -5.97
C LEU A 76 12.06 6.83 -4.80
N SER A 77 13.35 6.64 -5.10
CA SER A 77 14.40 6.63 -4.08
C SER A 77 14.53 7.98 -3.37
N GLY A 78 14.45 9.08 -4.12
CA GLY A 78 14.40 10.43 -3.57
C GLY A 78 13.22 10.64 -2.62
N LEU A 79 12.02 10.21 -3.03
CA LEU A 79 10.82 10.29 -2.18
C LEU A 79 10.98 9.49 -0.88
N ALA A 80 11.47 8.25 -0.96
CA ALA A 80 11.66 7.40 0.22
C ALA A 80 12.65 8.00 1.23
N ASN A 81 13.76 8.58 0.74
CA ASN A 81 14.74 9.24 1.59
C ASN A 81 14.22 10.57 2.19
N GLN A 82 13.34 11.27 1.48
CA GLN A 82 12.83 12.58 1.91
C GLN A 82 11.64 12.48 2.87
N TYR A 83 10.71 11.55 2.63
CA TYR A 83 9.43 11.47 3.34
C TYR A 83 9.25 10.22 4.20
N GLY A 84 10.15 9.25 4.08
CA GLY A 84 10.14 8.03 4.87
C GLY A 84 9.68 6.80 4.09
N ILE A 85 9.90 5.65 4.72
CA ILE A 85 9.72 4.32 4.13
C ILE A 85 9.07 3.41 5.16
N ALA A 86 7.98 2.73 4.76
CA ALA A 86 7.36 1.70 5.59
C ALA A 86 8.22 0.43 5.53
N GLN A 87 8.92 0.13 6.62
CA GLN A 87 9.64 -1.13 6.76
C GLN A 87 8.68 -2.24 7.15
N GLN A 88 8.96 -3.47 6.70
CA GLN A 88 8.16 -4.67 7.00
C GLN A 88 6.75 -4.68 6.38
N TYR A 89 6.53 -3.90 5.31
CA TYR A 89 5.36 -4.07 4.46
C TYR A 89 5.55 -5.33 3.59
N THR A 90 4.68 -6.32 3.75
CA THR A 90 4.75 -7.61 3.06
C THR A 90 3.51 -7.85 2.23
N SER A 91 3.63 -8.63 1.15
CA SER A 91 2.46 -9.10 0.41
C SER A 91 1.60 -10.03 1.26
N LEU A 92 0.30 -10.06 0.98
CA LEU A 92 -0.65 -11.01 1.57
C LEU A 92 -0.51 -12.40 0.96
N ILE A 93 -0.14 -12.45 -0.33
CA ILE A 93 0.15 -13.67 -1.09
C ILE A 93 1.16 -13.36 -2.21
N THR A 94 1.77 -14.40 -2.78
CA THR A 94 2.78 -14.27 -3.85
C THR A 94 2.19 -13.96 -5.23
N THR A 95 0.88 -14.09 -5.43
CA THR A 95 0.20 -13.69 -6.67
C THR A 95 -0.28 -12.24 -6.56
N SER A 96 -0.08 -11.42 -7.59
CA SER A 96 -0.40 -9.98 -7.51
C SER A 96 -1.89 -9.69 -7.34
N GLU A 97 -2.75 -10.38 -8.09
CA GLU A 97 -4.18 -10.08 -8.17
C GLU A 97 -4.89 -10.05 -6.79
N PRO A 98 -4.73 -11.05 -5.91
CA PRO A 98 -5.32 -10.98 -4.57
C PRO A 98 -4.78 -9.87 -3.66
N ASN A 99 -3.56 -9.38 -3.89
CA ASN A 99 -3.04 -8.28 -3.10
C ASN A 99 -3.81 -6.98 -3.37
N TYR A 100 -4.24 -6.74 -4.62
CA TYR A 100 -5.10 -5.59 -4.96
C TYR A 100 -6.45 -5.66 -4.24
N PHE A 101 -7.07 -6.85 -4.16
CA PHE A 101 -8.26 -7.05 -3.34
C PHE A 101 -7.95 -6.73 -1.87
N GLY A 102 -6.87 -7.28 -1.33
CA GLY A 102 -6.44 -7.01 0.05
C GLY A 102 -6.34 -5.53 0.39
N VAL A 103 -5.79 -4.71 -0.51
CA VAL A 103 -5.69 -3.25 -0.31
C VAL A 103 -7.06 -2.57 -0.29
N LEU A 104 -7.98 -2.98 -1.17
CA LEU A 104 -9.28 -2.32 -1.31
C LEU A 104 -10.33 -2.82 -0.30
N GLN A 105 -10.33 -4.12 0.04
CA GLN A 105 -11.37 -4.72 0.90
C GLN A 105 -10.84 -5.24 2.25
N ALA A 106 -9.54 -5.10 2.54
CA ALA A 106 -8.90 -5.64 3.75
C ALA A 106 -9.08 -7.17 3.93
N SER A 107 -9.29 -7.89 2.82
CA SER A 107 -9.50 -9.33 2.77
C SER A 107 -9.06 -9.85 1.40
N ILE A 108 -8.66 -11.12 1.31
CA ILE A 108 -8.47 -11.79 0.00
C ILE A 108 -9.63 -12.73 -0.35
N SER A 109 -10.59 -12.94 0.55
CA SER A 109 -11.79 -13.75 0.23
C SER A 109 -12.77 -12.95 -0.64
N PRO A 110 -13.45 -13.55 -1.63
CA PRO A 110 -13.49 -14.98 -1.99
C PRO A 110 -12.38 -15.42 -2.96
N CYS A 111 -11.37 -14.59 -3.20
CA CYS A 111 -10.31 -14.77 -4.17
C CYS A 111 -8.92 -14.98 -3.52
N PRO A 112 -8.69 -16.09 -2.79
CA PRO A 112 -7.41 -16.33 -2.13
C PRO A 112 -6.26 -16.68 -3.10
N SER A 113 -6.54 -16.67 -4.41
CA SER A 113 -5.62 -16.87 -5.52
C SER A 113 -6.15 -16.09 -6.73
N ASN A 114 -5.45 -16.11 -7.86
CA ASN A 114 -5.95 -15.54 -9.13
C ASN A 114 -7.40 -15.97 -9.38
N CYS A 115 -8.27 -14.99 -9.62
CA CYS A 115 -9.69 -15.12 -9.80
C CYS A 115 -10.21 -14.04 -10.77
N TYR A 116 -11.27 -14.35 -11.50
CA TYR A 116 -11.85 -13.42 -12.46
C TYR A 116 -13.34 -13.32 -12.18
N PRO A 117 -13.74 -12.65 -11.09
CA PRO A 117 -15.15 -12.51 -10.77
C PRO A 117 -15.80 -11.69 -11.88
N PRO A 118 -17.02 -12.03 -12.30
CA PRO A 118 -17.76 -11.18 -13.22
C PRO A 118 -17.96 -9.79 -12.59
N PRO A 119 -18.31 -8.76 -13.37
CA PRO A 119 -18.72 -7.48 -12.81
C PRO A 119 -19.79 -7.66 -11.72
N GLY A 120 -19.53 -7.13 -10.52
CA GLY A 120 -20.41 -7.33 -9.35
C GLY A 120 -20.29 -8.71 -8.67
N GLY A 121 -19.31 -9.53 -9.04
CA GLY A 121 -19.07 -10.85 -8.46
C GLY A 121 -18.45 -10.82 -7.05
N ILE A 122 -17.94 -9.67 -6.63
CA ILE A 122 -17.49 -9.41 -5.26
C ILE A 122 -18.44 -8.39 -4.64
N ASN A 123 -19.17 -8.81 -3.61
CA ASN A 123 -20.23 -8.01 -2.96
C ASN A 123 -19.87 -7.53 -1.54
N ALA A 124 -18.63 -7.74 -1.12
CA ALA A 124 -18.16 -7.25 0.19
C ALA A 124 -17.96 -5.73 0.14
N VAL A 125 -18.40 -5.04 1.20
CA VAL A 125 -18.16 -3.59 1.36
C VAL A 125 -16.66 -3.32 1.39
N ASN A 126 -16.19 -2.50 0.45
CA ASN A 126 -14.78 -2.17 0.28
C ASN A 126 -14.53 -0.66 0.49
N LEU A 127 -13.27 -0.25 0.31
CA LEU A 127 -12.82 1.13 0.48
C LEU A 127 -13.50 2.11 -0.49
N VAL A 128 -13.77 1.69 -1.73
CA VAL A 128 -14.45 2.50 -2.74
C VAL A 128 -15.92 2.75 -2.37
N ASP A 129 -16.61 1.74 -1.83
CA ASP A 129 -17.99 1.92 -1.33
C ASP A 129 -18.03 2.97 -0.21
N ARG A 130 -17.02 2.95 0.68
CA ARG A 130 -16.88 3.95 1.75
C ARG A 130 -16.64 5.34 1.18
N PHE A 131 -15.82 5.48 0.14
CA PHE A 131 -15.63 6.76 -0.55
C PHE A 131 -16.95 7.30 -1.10
N TYR A 132 -17.73 6.48 -1.82
CA TYR A 132 -19.04 6.89 -2.31
C TYR A 132 -19.98 7.32 -1.19
N SER A 133 -20.06 6.55 -0.10
CA SER A 133 -20.91 6.87 1.06
C SER A 133 -20.54 8.20 1.73
N ALA A 134 -19.27 8.59 1.65
CA ALA A 134 -18.73 9.82 2.21
C ALA A 134 -18.72 11.00 1.23
N GLY A 135 -19.18 10.81 -0.02
CA GLY A 135 -19.12 11.83 -1.06
C GLY A 135 -17.69 12.13 -1.57
N ILE A 136 -16.74 11.21 -1.36
CA ILE A 136 -15.36 11.33 -1.82
C ILE A 136 -15.25 10.77 -3.25
N SER A 137 -14.76 11.58 -4.19
CA SER A 137 -14.51 11.13 -5.56
C SER A 137 -13.27 10.24 -5.64
N TRP A 138 -13.29 9.22 -6.48
CA TRP A 138 -12.13 8.36 -6.76
C TRP A 138 -11.98 8.07 -8.26
N ARG A 139 -10.76 7.74 -8.69
CA ARG A 139 -10.45 7.22 -10.03
C ARG A 139 -9.32 6.20 -9.93
N GLY A 140 -9.39 5.14 -10.75
CA GLY A 140 -8.31 4.18 -10.94
C GLY A 140 -7.73 4.29 -12.34
N TYR A 141 -6.40 4.23 -12.44
CA TYR A 141 -5.66 4.18 -13.69
C TYR A 141 -4.80 2.92 -13.66
N PHE A 142 -4.93 2.08 -14.68
CA PHE A 142 -4.30 0.77 -14.71
C PHE A 142 -3.58 0.61 -16.04
N GLU A 143 -2.25 0.47 -16.01
CA GLU A 143 -1.48 0.26 -17.25
C GLU A 143 -1.59 -1.20 -17.71
N ASN A 144 -1.84 -1.40 -19.00
CA ASN A 144 -1.77 -2.71 -19.67
C ASN A 144 -2.58 -3.86 -19.02
N GLN A 145 -3.57 -3.54 -18.17
CA GLN A 145 -4.50 -4.53 -17.58
C GLN A 145 -5.56 -4.89 -18.63
N ASN A 146 -5.22 -5.75 -19.59
CA ASN A 146 -6.17 -6.32 -20.56
C ASN A 146 -7.02 -7.45 -19.96
N LYS A 147 -7.56 -7.22 -18.76
CA LYS A 147 -8.41 -8.16 -18.02
C LYS A 147 -9.73 -7.47 -17.72
N VAL A 148 -10.52 -7.26 -18.77
CA VAL A 148 -11.94 -6.88 -18.66
C VAL A 148 -12.79 -8.13 -18.86
#